data_AF-A0A6C0ETW5-F1
#
_entry.id   AF-A0A6C0ETW5-F1
#
_cell.length_a   1.000
_cell.length_b   1.000
_cell.length_c   1.000
_cell.angle_alpha   90.00
_cell.angle_beta   90.00
_cell.angle_gamma   90.00
#
_symmetry.space_group_name_H-M   'P 1'
#
loop_
_entity.id
_entity.type
_entity.pdbx_description
1 polymer ?
#
loop_
_entity_poly.entity_id
_entity_poly.type
_entity_poly.pdbx_seq_one_letter_code
_entity_poly.pdbx_strand_id
1 'polypeptide(L)' 'MGKRKLSSWNLFVKKVYKENPGKSFKECLKIASTLKKQGKMNGSVKAVKAKKSRRR' A
#
# COMPACT_ATOMS: atom_id res chain seq x y z
N MET A 1 -16.11 -4.01 24.22
CA MET A 1 -14.98 -3.37 23.48
C MET A 1 -15.10 -3.72 21.99
N GLY A 2 -15.50 -2.76 21.15
CA GLY A 2 -15.59 -2.99 19.69
C GLY A 2 -14.21 -3.07 19.06
N LYS A 3 -13.91 -4.16 18.35
CA LYS A 3 -12.65 -4.30 17.59
C LYS A 3 -12.63 -3.23 16.48
N ARG A 4 -11.65 -2.32 16.52
CA ARG A 4 -11.47 -1.29 15.48
C ARG A 4 -11.30 -1.97 14.12
N LYS A 5 -12.07 -1.54 13.12
CA LYS A 5 -11.92 -2.02 11.74
C LYS A 5 -10.50 -1.71 11.27
N LEU A 6 -9.84 -2.71 10.68
CA LEU A 6 -8.50 -2.53 10.12
C LEU A 6 -8.59 -1.62 8.90
N SER A 7 -7.68 -0.65 8.82
CA SER A 7 -7.54 0.20 7.64
C SER A 7 -7.07 -0.63 6.43
N SER A 8 -7.36 -0.14 5.22
CA SER A 8 -6.89 -0.76 3.96
C SER A 8 -5.37 -0.90 3.94
N TRP A 9 -4.65 0.03 4.58
CA TRP A 9 -3.20 -0.06 4.77
C TRP A 9 -2.79 -1.24 5.64
N ASN A 10 -3.45 -1.47 6.78
CA ASN A 10 -3.14 -2.61 7.63
C ASN A 10 -3.44 -3.95 6.94
N LEU A 11 -4.52 -4.00 6.15
CA LEU A 11 -4.83 -5.18 5.34
C LEU A 11 -3.75 -5.43 4.27
N PHE A 12 -3.27 -4.37 3.64
CA PHE A 12 -2.21 -4.44 2.65
C PHE A 12 -0.87 -4.89 3.25
N VAL A 13 -0.45 -4.32 4.38
CA VAL A 13 0.78 -4.75 5.08
C VAL A 13 0.68 -6.20 5.53
N LYS A 14 -0.48 -6.65 6.03
CA LYS A 14 -0.73 -8.05 6.36
C LYS A 14 -0.61 -8.97 5.13
N LYS A 15 -1.07 -8.52 3.96
CA LYS A 15 -0.93 -9.27 2.71
C LYS A 15 0.54 -9.38 2.32
N VAL A 16 1.28 -8.28 2.32
CA VAL A 16 2.73 -8.26 2.00
C VAL A 16 3.53 -9.15 2.96
N TYR A 17 3.18 -9.15 4.26
CA TYR A 17 3.84 -10.01 5.25
C TYR A 17 3.57 -11.51 5.00
N LYS A 18 2.32 -11.88 4.65
CA LYS A 18 1.99 -13.26 4.26
C LYS A 18 2.72 -13.73 3.00
N GLU A 19 2.91 -12.84 2.04
CA GLU A 19 3.61 -13.13 0.78
C GLU A 19 5.14 -13.16 0.93
N ASN A 20 5.69 -12.68 2.05
CA ASN A 20 7.12 -12.64 2.31
C ASN A 20 7.47 -13.35 3.64
N PRO A 21 7.24 -14.66 3.75
CA PRO A 21 7.64 -15.42 4.93
C PRO A 21 9.16 -15.33 5.12
N GLY A 22 9.60 -15.08 6.36
CA GLY A 22 11.03 -14.97 6.71
C GLY A 22 11.59 -13.55 6.69
N LYS A 23 10.88 -12.55 6.15
CA LYS A 23 11.29 -11.14 6.29
C LYS A 23 10.78 -10.54 7.59
N SER A 24 11.58 -9.66 8.19
CA SER A 24 11.13 -8.94 9.38
C SER A 24 9.95 -8.00 9.05
N PHE A 25 9.13 -7.69 10.04
CA PHE A 25 7.99 -6.79 9.86
C PHE A 25 8.43 -5.41 9.33
N LYS A 26 9.60 -4.92 9.77
CA LYS A 26 10.18 -3.65 9.32
C LYS A 26 10.52 -3.67 7.83
N GLU A 27 11.00 -4.79 7.31
CA GLU A 27 11.25 -4.95 5.88
C GLU A 27 9.96 -5.07 5.08
N CYS A 28 8.97 -5.81 5.60
CA CYS A 28 7.65 -5.88 4.98
C CYS A 28 6.97 -4.51 4.90
N LEU A 29 7.17 -3.63 5.90
CA LEU A 29 6.70 -2.24 5.85
C LEU A 29 7.40 -1.42 4.75
N LYS A 30 8.71 -1.59 4.56
CA LYS A 30 9.45 -0.94 3.46
C LYS A 30 8.94 -1.42 2.12
N ILE A 31 8.77 -2.73 1.95
CA ILE A 31 8.24 -3.35 0.72
C ILE A 31 6.81 -2.84 0.45
N ALA A 32 5.94 -2.85 1.46
CA ALA A 32 4.58 -2.33 1.34
C ALA A 32 4.58 -0.83 0.96
N SER A 33 5.47 -0.03 1.54
CA SER A 33 5.59 1.40 1.20
C SER A 33 5.99 1.59 -0.26
N THR A 34 6.95 0.81 -0.76
CA THR A 34 7.38 0.82 -2.16
C THR A 34 6.23 0.39 -3.09
N LEU A 35 5.54 -0.70 -2.78
CA LEU A 35 4.41 -1.19 -3.57
C LEU A 35 3.23 -0.20 -3.57
N LYS A 36 3.00 0.50 -2.46
CA LYS A 36 2.02 1.59 -2.38
C LYS A 36 2.39 2.74 -3.30
N LYS A 37 3.66 3.17 -3.31
CA LYS A 37 4.14 4.21 -4.24
C LYS A 37 4.03 3.79 -5.70
N GLN A 38 4.20 2.50 -5.98
CA GLN A 38 3.97 1.90 -7.31
C GLN A 38 2.48 1.75 -7.67
N GLY A 39 1.55 2.19 -6.82
CA GLY A 39 0.10 2.09 -7.07
C GLY A 39 -0.49 0.70 -6.83
N LYS A 40 0.31 -0.27 -6.37
CA LYS A 40 -0.11 -1.68 -6.19
C LYS A 40 -0.95 -1.93 -4.93
N MET A 41 -1.19 -0.91 -4.11
CA MET A 41 -2.04 -1.02 -2.91
C MET A 41 -3.54 -0.99 -3.24
N ASN A 42 -3.94 -0.26 -4.28
CA ASN A 42 -5.35 -0.17 -4.69
C ASN A 42 -5.52 -0.91 -6.01
N GLY A 43 -5.95 -2.18 -5.96
CA GLY A 43 -6.42 -2.93 -7.13
C GLY A 43 -7.69 -2.35 -7.80
N SER A 44 -8.07 -1.11 -7.51
CA SER A 44 -9.11 -0.36 -8.19
C SER A 44 -8.46 0.79 -8.94
N VAL A 45 -8.29 0.59 -10.24
CA VAL A 45 -8.08 1.63 -11.24
C VAL A 45 -9.14 2.72 -11.04
N LYS A 46 -8.83 3.78 -10.29
CA LYS A 46 -9.44 5.09 -10.50
C LYS A 46 -8.38 6.16 -10.38
N ALA A 47 -8.04 6.68 -11.56
CA ALA A 47 -7.62 8.04 -11.83
C ALA A 47 -6.29 8.48 -11.18
N VAL A 48 -5.19 8.12 -11.85
CA VAL A 48 -4.06 9.05 -11.95
C VAL A 48 -4.51 10.24 -12.81
N LYS A 49 -5.32 11.14 -12.25
CA LYS A 49 -5.51 12.49 -12.81
C LYS A 49 -4.60 13.43 -12.03
N ALA A 50 -3.31 13.37 -12.30
CA ALA A 50 -2.35 14.33 -11.77
C ALA A 50 -1.10 14.43 -12.66
N LYS A 51 -1.22 15.14 -13.78
CA LYS A 51 -0.13 16.00 -14.26
C LYS A 51 -0.68 17.42 -14.38
N LYS A 52 -0.64 18.14 -13.26
CA LYS A 52 -0.60 19.60 -13.24
C LYS A 52 0.83 20.02 -13.60
N SER A 53 0.96 21.05 -14.43
CA SER A 53 2.18 21.65 -15.01
C SER A 53 2.49 21.15 -16.43
N ARG A 54 2.44 21.98 -17.48
CA ARG A 54 3.24 23.20 -17.63
C ARG A 54 2.67 24.11 -18.75
N ARG A 55 2.68 25.43 -18.51
CA ARG A 55 2.48 26.53 -19.48
C ARG A 55 3.05 26.21 -20.86
N ARG A 56 2.27 26.44 -21.92
CA ARG A 56 2.70 27.06 -23.19
C ARG A 56 1.49 27.75 -23.80
#